data_AF-J9TZB2-F1
#
_entry.id   AF-J9TZB2-F1
#
_cell.length_a   1.000
_cell.length_b   1.000
_cell.length_c   1.000
_cell.angle_alpha   90.00
_cell.angle_beta   90.00
_cell.angle_gamma   90.00
#
_symmetry.space_group_name_H-M   'P 1'
#
loop_
_entity.id
_entity.type
_entity.pdbx_description
1 polymer ?
#
loop_
_entity_poly.entity_id
_entity_poly.type
_entity_poly.pdbx_seq_one_letter_code
_entity_poly.pdbx_strand_id
1 'polypeptide(L)' 'MTKENIDKINNLIDKKQYDEALRFSEELLKENDKDAEIYYYIGNIYSSSKKYDKSIEYYDKTIGAVLDNLNLLKFKYETQ' A
#
# COMPACT_ATOMS: atom_id res chain seq x y z
N MET A 1 -8.99 -1.02 1.02
CA MET A 1 -9.02 0.04 2.06
C MET A 1 -10.27 0.92 1.97
N THR A 2 -10.60 1.74 2.98
CA THR A 2 -11.76 2.67 2.94
C THR A 2 -11.35 4.09 2.51
N LYS A 3 -12.28 4.87 1.97
CA LYS A 3 -12.05 6.29 1.64
C LYS A 3 -11.57 7.11 2.84
N GLU A 4 -12.16 6.86 4.02
CA GLU A 4 -11.76 7.53 5.26
C GLU A 4 -10.29 7.27 5.62
N ASN A 5 -9.83 6.02 5.48
CA ASN A 5 -8.45 5.65 5.73
C ASN A 5 -7.50 6.36 4.75
N ILE A 6 -7.88 6.45 3.47
CA ILE A 6 -7.12 7.16 2.45
C ILE A 6 -7.01 8.66 2.77
N ASP A 7 -8.14 9.30 3.08
CA ASP A 7 -8.18 10.74 3.40
C ASP A 7 -7.31 11.05 4.64
N LYS A 8 -7.31 10.17 5.63
CA LYS A 8 -6.44 10.27 6.80
C LYS A 8 -4.96 10.14 6.45
N ILE A 9 -4.57 9.16 5.63
CA ILE A 9 -3.17 9.00 5.19
C ILE A 9 -2.70 10.25 4.45
N ASN A 10 -3.49 10.74 3.49
CA ASN A 10 -3.14 11.92 2.70
C ASN A 10 -3.01 13.16 3.60
N ASN A 11 -3.91 13.35 4.57
CA ASN A 11 -3.81 14.46 5.52
C ASN A 11 -2.52 14.41 6.35
N LEU A 12 -2.09 13.23 6.78
CA LEU A 12 -0.84 13.04 7.52
C LEU A 12 0.39 13.34 6.63
N ILE A 13 0.36 12.92 5.36
CA ILE A 13 1.41 13.22 4.37
C ILE A 13 1.52 14.73 4.13
N ASP A 14 0.39 15.42 3.94
CA ASP A 14 0.35 16.87 3.70
C ASP A 14 0.91 17.66 4.90
N LYS A 15 0.64 17.17 6.11
CA LYS A 15 1.22 17.70 7.36
C LYS A 15 2.66 17.27 7.60
N LYS A 16 3.25 16.48 6.70
CA LYS A 16 4.60 15.90 6.81
C LYS A 16 4.78 14.98 8.03
N GLN A 17 3.70 14.44 8.56
CA GLN A 17 3.68 13.49 9.68
C GLN A 17 3.92 12.07 9.16
N TYR A 18 5.07 11.84 8.53
CA TYR A 18 5.35 10.59 7.81
C TYR A 18 5.39 9.36 8.71
N ASP A 19 5.93 9.48 9.93
CA ASP A 19 6.01 8.35 10.86
C ASP A 19 4.61 7.92 11.35
N GLU A 20 3.71 8.87 11.55
CA GLU A 20 2.31 8.59 11.90
C GLU A 20 1.55 7.97 10.72
N ALA A 21 1.77 8.49 9.50
CA ALA A 21 1.20 7.91 8.28
C ALA A 21 1.67 6.46 8.07
N LEU A 22 2.96 6.19 8.31
CA LEU A 22 3.53 4.83 8.23
C LEU A 22 2.89 3.92 9.26
N ARG A 23 2.87 4.33 10.54
CA ARG A 23 2.29 3.52 11.61
C ARG A 23 0.81 3.22 11.34
N PHE A 24 0.04 4.21 10.90
CA PHE A 24 -1.36 4.01 10.56
C PHE A 24 -1.52 3.03 9.39
N SER A 25 -0.69 3.15 8.35
CA SER A 25 -0.70 2.21 7.20
C SER A 25 -0.28 0.79 7.62
N GLU A 26 0.68 0.65 8.54
CA GLU A 26 1.09 -0.64 9.11
C GLU A 26 -0.01 -1.28 9.97
N GLU A 27 -0.79 -0.48 10.70
CA GLU A 27 -1.97 -0.97 11.42
C GLU A 27 -3.02 -1.51 10.45
N LEU A 28 -3.27 -0.83 9.33
CA LEU A 28 -4.20 -1.32 8.29
C LEU A 28 -3.72 -2.62 7.64
N LEU A 29 -2.40 -2.80 7.44
CA LEU A 29 -1.84 -4.06 6.94
C LEU A 29 -2.06 -5.23 7.89
N LYS A 30 -2.20 -5.01 9.20
CA LYS A 30 -2.51 -6.10 10.15
C LYS A 30 -3.93 -6.62 9.99
N GLU A 31 -4.85 -5.78 9.50
CA GLU A 31 -6.23 -6.16 9.24
C GLU A 31 -6.38 -6.89 7.90
N ASN A 32 -5.60 -6.48 6.89
CA ASN A 32 -5.52 -7.14 5.59
C ASN A 32 -4.08 -7.11 5.05
N ASP A 33 -3.37 -8.21 5.28
CA ASP A 33 -1.92 -8.35 5.02
C ASP A 33 -1.54 -8.32 3.55
N LYS A 34 -2.52 -8.43 2.63
CA LYS A 34 -2.33 -8.48 1.18
C LYS A 34 -3.06 -7.38 0.42
N ASP A 35 -3.47 -6.31 1.12
CA ASP A 35 -4.06 -5.16 0.43
C ASP A 35 -2.96 -4.38 -0.31
N ALA A 36 -2.83 -4.64 -1.61
CA ALA A 36 -1.85 -3.99 -2.49
C ALA A 36 -1.98 -2.46 -2.48
N GLU A 37 -3.19 -1.97 -2.19
CA GLU A 37 -3.48 -0.54 -2.05
C GLU A 37 -2.71 0.04 -0.86
N ILE A 38 -2.58 -0.67 0.27
CA ILE A 38 -1.84 -0.18 1.44
C ILE A 38 -0.33 -0.08 1.14
N TYR A 39 0.25 -1.07 0.45
CA TYR A 39 1.65 -0.98 0.01
C TYR A 39 1.90 0.26 -0.86
N TYR A 40 0.93 0.62 -1.71
CA TYR A 40 1.05 1.80 -2.56
C TYR A 40 1.10 3.09 -1.73
N TYR A 41 0.26 3.22 -0.71
CA TYR A 41 0.33 4.39 0.18
C TYR A 41 1.59 4.43 1.02
N ILE A 42 2.11 3.30 1.48
CA ILE A 42 3.43 3.27 2.14
C ILE A 42 4.53 3.75 1.18
N GLY A 43 4.49 3.32 -0.08
CA GLY A 43 5.36 3.83 -1.14
C GLY A 43 5.24 5.35 -1.31
N ASN A 44 4.03 5.90 -1.31
CA ASN A 44 3.79 7.34 -1.36
C ASN A 44 4.35 8.08 -0.15
N ILE A 45 4.19 7.56 1.06
CA ILE A 45 4.74 8.16 2.28
C ILE A 45 6.28 8.22 2.20
N TYR A 46 6.92 7.16 1.73
CA TYR A 46 8.36 7.15 1.52
C TYR A 46 8.80 8.11 0.42
N SER A 47 8.04 8.23 -0.68
CA SER A 47 8.28 9.21 -1.74
C SER A 47 8.20 10.65 -1.20
N SER A 48 7.14 10.97 -0.47
CA SER A 48 6.93 12.29 0.14
C SER A 48 7.99 12.64 1.20
N SER A 49 8.52 11.63 1.91
CA SER A 49 9.65 11.79 2.83
C SER A 49 11.03 11.73 2.17
N LYS A 50 11.09 11.69 0.83
CA LYS A 50 12.30 11.64 -0.01
C LYS A 50 13.17 10.39 0.21
N LYS A 51 12.59 9.32 0.75
CA LYS A 51 13.24 8.01 0.95
C LYS A 51 12.95 7.13 -0.27
N TYR A 52 13.51 7.51 -1.42
CA TYR A 52 13.15 6.93 -2.72
C TYR A 52 13.44 5.43 -2.81
N ASP A 53 14.53 4.93 -2.23
CA ASP A 53 14.86 3.50 -2.25
C ASP A 53 13.74 2.65 -1.62
N LYS A 54 13.23 3.10 -0.47
CA LYS A 54 12.10 2.45 0.20
C LYS A 54 10.79 2.65 -0.56
N SER A 55 10.61 3.80 -1.19
CA SER A 55 9.42 4.06 -2.02
C SER A 55 9.33 3.05 -3.16
N ILE A 56 10.44 2.82 -3.87
CA ILE A 56 10.54 1.83 -4.94
C ILE A 56 10.25 0.42 -4.42
N GLU A 57 10.87 0.02 -3.29
CA GLU A 57 10.63 -1.29 -2.68
C GLU A 57 9.13 -1.55 -2.43
N TYR A 58 8.41 -0.55 -1.94
CA TYR A 58 6.97 -0.70 -1.65
C TYR A 58 6.09 -0.62 -2.89
N TYR A 59 6.47 0.14 -3.92
CA TYR A 59 5.78 0.08 -5.21
C TYR A 59 5.98 -1.28 -5.90
N ASP A 60 7.16 -1.89 -5.78
CA ASP A 60 7.39 -3.25 -6.28
C ASP A 60 6.52 -4.28 -5.54
N LYS A 61 6.36 -4.12 -4.22
CA LYS A 61 5.41 -4.94 -3.43
C LYS A 61 3.96 -4.75 -3.87
N THR A 62 3.53 -3.52 -4.17
CA THR A 62 2.20 -3.27 -4.76
C THR A 62 2.02 -4.05 -6.05
N ILE A 63 2.99 -3.97 -6.96
CA ILE A 63 2.94 -4.66 -8.26
C ILE A 63 2.89 -6.17 -8.06
N GLY A 64 3.74 -6.72 -7.19
CA GLY A 64 3.74 -8.14 -6.83
C GLY A 64 2.40 -8.61 -6.28
N ALA A 65 1.83 -7.88 -5.31
CA ALA A 65 0.55 -8.24 -4.71
C ALA A 65 -0.63 -8.20 -5.72
N VAL A 66 -0.63 -7.23 -6.65
CA VAL A 66 -1.62 -7.18 -7.74
C VAL A 66 -1.45 -8.34 -8.71
N LEU A 67 -0.21 -8.65 -9.11
CA LEU A 67 0.10 -9.75 -10.02
C LEU A 67 -0.25 -11.12 -9.42
N ASP A 68 0.04 -11.34 -8.14
CA ASP A 68 -0.33 -12.56 -7.43
C ASP A 68 -1.84 -12.74 -7.40
N ASN A 69 -2.59 -11.67 -7.15
CA ASN A 69 -4.05 -11.69 -7.18
C ASN A 69 -4.59 -11.97 -8.60
N LEU A 70 -4.00 -11.34 -9.63
CA LEU A 70 -4.40 -11.56 -11.02
C LEU A 70 -4.14 -13.00 -11.50
N ASN A 71 -2.98 -13.58 -11.15
CA ASN A 71 -2.65 -14.96 -11.47
C ASN A 71 -3.58 -15.95 -10.77
N LEU A 72 -3.89 -15.71 -9.49
CA LEU A 72 -4.85 -16.52 -8.73
C LEU A 72 -6.25 -16.50 -9.38
N LEU A 73 -6.68 -15.32 -9.84
CA LEU A 73 -7.96 -15.16 -10.52
C LEU A 73 -7.99 -15.87 -11.87
N LYS A 74 -6.94 -15.71 -12.69
CA LYS A 74 -6.81 -16.36 -13.99
C LYS A 74 -6.83 -17.89 -13.86
N PHE A 75 -6.08 -18.44 -12.91
CA PHE A 75 -6.09 -19.88 -12.63
C PHE A 75 -7.48 -20.38 -12.26
N LYS A 76 -8.22 -19.67 -11.39
CA LYS A 76 -9.58 -20.03 -10.99
C LYS A 76 -10.57 -20.08 -12.16
N TYR A 77 -10.41 -19.22 -13.16
CA TYR A 77 -11.28 -19.18 -14.35
C TYR A 77 -10.87 -20.16 -15.44
N GLU A 78 -9.58 -20.53 -15.54
CA GLU A 78 -9.09 -21.51 -16.53
C GLU A 78 -9.35 -22.97 -16.10
N THR A 79 -9.61 -23.22 -14.81
CA THR A 79 -9.92 -24.57 -14.28
C THR A 79 -11.41 -24.87 -14.10
N GLN A 80 -12.31 -24.03 -14.64
CA GLN A 80 -13.76 -24.27 -14.70
C GLN A 80 -14.19 -24.58 -16.14
#